data_AF-A0A7V3NVB1-F1
#
_entry.id   AF-A0A7V3NVB1-F1
#
_cell.length_a   1.000
_cell.length_b   1.000
_cell.length_c   1.000
_cell.angle_alpha   90.00
_cell.angle_beta   90.00
_cell.angle_gamma   90.00
#
_symmetry.space_group_name_H-M   'P 1'
#
loop_
_entity.id
_entity.type
_entity.pdbx_description
1 polymer ?
#
loop_
_entity_poly.entity_id
_entity_poly.type
_entity_poly.pdbx_seq_one_letter_code
_entity_poly.pdbx_strand_id
1 'polypeptide(L)' 'KQRKSRVGRNPKTKEVIKIPARKVVTFKPSKLVKGLKEGE' A
#
# COMPACT_ATOMS: atom_id res chain seq x y z
N LYS A 1 -7.02 3.62 -2.64
CA LYS A 1 -7.14 3.28 -1.19
C LYS A 1 -6.63 4.45 -0.35
N GLN A 2 -7.25 4.79 0.78
CA GLN A 2 -6.75 5.87 1.65
C GLN A 2 -5.87 5.29 2.76
N ARG A 3 -4.76 5.97 3.07
CA ARG A 3 -3.89 5.64 4.21
C ARG A 3 -4.10 6.68 5.29
N LYS A 4 -4.40 6.22 6.51
CA LYS A 4 -4.53 7.06 7.71
C LYS A 4 -3.17 7.62 8.11
N SER A 5 -3.19 8.74 8.83
CA SER A 5 -2.00 9.25 9.49
C SER A 5 -1.49 8.25 10.52
N ARG A 6 -0.17 8.10 10.62
CA ARG A 6 0.46 7.18 11.56
C ARG A 6 1.83 7.68 11.96
N VAL A 7 2.28 7.23 13.12
CA VAL A 7 3.66 7.43 13.55
C VAL A 7 4.51 6.31 12.93
N GLY A 8 5.54 6.69 12.18
CA GLY A 8 6.52 5.78 11.59
C GLY A 8 7.89 5.99 12.22
N ARG A 9 8.85 5.15 11.82
CA ARG A 9 10.26 5.31 12.16
C ARG A 9 11.11 5.29 10.91
N ASN A 10 12.18 6.08 10.89
CA ASN A 10 13.20 5.99 9.85
C ASN A 10 13.87 4.60 9.95
N PRO A 11 13.86 3.77 8.90
CA PRO A 11 14.44 2.43 8.95
C PRO A 11 15.95 2.43 9.20
N LYS A 12 16.66 3.54 8.89
CA LYS A 12 18.10 3.67 9.12
C LYS A 12 18.45 4.21 10.51
N THR A 13 17.80 5.29 10.94
CA THR A 13 18.14 6.01 12.20
C THR A 13 17.21 5.68 13.38
N LYS A 14 16.11 4.98 13.13
CA LYS A 14 15.03 4.64 14.11
C LYS A 14 14.29 5.84 14.70
N GLU A 15 14.58 7.05 14.25
CA GLU A 15 13.89 8.28 14.67
C GLU A 15 12.41 8.24 14.34
N VAL A 16 11.60 8.86 15.19
CA VAL A 16 10.14 8.86 15.10
C VAL A 16 9.67 9.99 14.18
N ILE A 17 8.86 9.67 13.17
CA ILE A 17 8.34 10.63 12.19
C ILE A 17 6.82 10.49 12.06
N LYS A 18 6.10 11.61 12.02
CA LYS A 18 4.65 11.62 11.78
C LYS A 18 4.36 11.57 10.28
N ILE A 19 3.72 10.50 9.82
CA ILE A 19 3.35 10.30 8.41
C ILE A 19 1.91 10.80 8.21
N PRO A 20 1.67 11.78 7.33
CA PRO A 20 0.33 12.33 7.09
C PRO A 20 -0.58 11.35 6.35
N ALA A 21 -1.89 11.58 6.43
CA ALA A 21 -2.85 10.83 5.65
C ALA A 21 -2.69 11.15 4.16
N ARG A 22 -2.77 10.11 3.31
CA ARG A 22 -2.64 10.28 1.86
C ARG A 22 -3.44 9.26 1.08
N LYS A 23 -3.87 9.64 -0.12
CA LYS A 23 -4.49 8.74 -1.08
C LYS A 23 -3.39 7.98 -1.83
N VAL A 24 -3.53 6.67 -1.94
CA VAL A 24 -2.62 5.82 -2.74
C VAL A 24 -3.38 5.20 -3.89
N VAL A 25 -2.72 5.16 -5.05
CA VAL A 25 -3.17 4.42 -6.22
C VAL A 25 -3.11 2.94 -5.90
N THR A 26 -4.15 2.22 -6.30
CA THR A 26 -4.23 0.77 -6.12
C THR A 26 -4.62 0.14 -7.43
N PHE A 27 -3.90 -0.89 -7.83
CA PHE A 27 -4.24 -1.68 -9.00
C PHE A 27 -5.36 -2.66 -8.68
N LYS A 28 -6.33 -2.77 -9.58
CA LYS A 28 -7.38 -3.80 -9.54
C LYS A 28 -7.26 -4.61 -10.83
N PRO A 29 -6.86 -5.89 -10.77
CA PRO A 29 -6.75 -6.70 -11.98
C PRO A 29 -8.11 -6.89 -12.64
N SER A 30 -8.12 -6.90 -13.97
CA SER A 30 -9.31 -7.18 -14.77
C SER A 30 -9.72 -8.65 -14.64
N LYS A 31 -10.94 -8.99 -15.08
CA LYS A 31 -11.46 -10.38 -14.99
C LYS A 31 -10.56 -11.38 -15.73
N LEU A 32 -10.03 -11.00 -16.89
CA LEU A 32 -9.12 -11.82 -17.69
C LEU A 32 -7.83 -12.17 -16.91
N VAL A 33 -7.20 -11.18 -16.27
CA VAL A 33 -5.96 -11.38 -15.52
C VAL A 33 -6.18 -12.16 -14.22
N LYS A 34 -7.39 -12.11 -13.66
CA LYS A 34 -7.76 -12.94 -12.50
C LYS A 34 -7.95 -14.41 -12.87
N GLY A 35 -8.66 -14.69 -13.97
CA GLY A 35 -8.93 -16.05 -14.42
C GLY A 35 -7.68 -16.83 -14.83
N LEU A 36 -6.64 -16.14 -15.30
CA LEU A 36 -5.33 -16.75 -15.61
C LEU A 36 -4.62 -17.34 -14.37
N LYS A 37 -5.00 -16.94 -13.14
CA LYS A 37 -4.41 -17.48 -11.90
C LYS A 37 -5.13 -18.69 -11.31
N GLU A 38 -6.33 -19.01 -11.78
CA GLU A 38 -7.15 -20.10 -11.23
C GLU A 38 -7.04 -21.40 -12.08
N GLY A 39 -6.15 -21.41 -13.08
CA GLY A 39 -5.89 -22.53 -13.98
C GLY A 39 -4.45 -23.06 -13.92
N GLU A 40 -3.80 -22.97 -12.77
CA GLU A 40 -2.53 -23.64 -12.44
C GLU A 40 -2.72 -24.56 -11.23
#